data_AF-A0A0F2N5J2-F1
#
_entry.id   AF-A0A0F2N5J2-F1
#
_cell.length_a   1.000
_cell.length_b   1.000
_cell.length_c   1.000
_cell.angle_alpha   90.00
_cell.angle_beta   90.00
_cell.angle_gamma   90.00
#
_symmetry.space_group_name_H-M   'P 1'
#
loop_
_entity.id
_entity.type
_entity.pdbx_description
1 polymer ?
#
loop_
_entity_poly.entity_id
_entity_poly.type
_entity_poly.pdbx_seq_one_letter_code
_entity_poly.pdbx_strand_id
1 'polypeptide(L)'
;MISTAQNNQRIVLIDVRDAEEAQTAHIENDVSIPWNVFIESKDKFPTDKNATIVLYGKNSKDGLALYPLVRGWGYLNVTVLEGGFNNWQANGLPIQNDTPATTITYVPFQKPGVLNIEDFIKAVKTTVSSVILLDVRSDEEVEEGKISGALAIPVDELTERIGEVSRDKRIYAYCSAGIRAEMAYLILKKSGYDAGYLDAELFITRSGEYRIIRK
;
A
#
# COMPACT_ATOMS: atom_id res chain seq x y z
N MET A 1 29.90 1.89 2.41
CA MET A 1 28.73 2.78 2.25
C MET A 1 27.51 1.96 2.60
N ILE A 2 26.91 2.21 3.76
CA ILE A 2 25.75 1.46 4.23
C ILE A 2 24.57 1.90 3.37
N SER A 3 24.04 0.96 2.60
CA SER A 3 22.77 1.10 1.89
C SER A 3 21.68 1.42 2.91
N THR A 4 21.26 2.68 3.00
CA THR A 4 19.97 3.05 3.59
C THR A 4 18.87 2.42 2.74
N ALA A 5 18.57 1.15 3.01
CA ALA A 5 17.27 0.61 2.71
C ALA A 5 16.30 1.48 3.50
N GLN A 6 15.59 2.39 2.82
CA GLN A 6 14.43 3.05 3.41
C GLN A 6 13.54 1.91 3.90
N ASN A 7 13.42 1.79 5.22
CA ASN A 7 12.71 0.69 5.84
C ASN A 7 11.26 0.85 5.39
N ASN A 8 10.82 0.01 4.46
CA ASN A 8 9.54 0.11 3.78
C ASN A 8 8.44 -0.42 4.73
N GLN A 9 8.36 0.18 5.91
CA GLN A 9 7.54 -0.31 7.00
C GLN A 9 6.09 0.05 6.74
N ARG A 10 5.34 -0.94 6.26
CA ARG A 10 3.87 -0.91 6.20
C ARG A 10 3.23 -0.75 7.59
N ILE A 11 4.00 -1.00 8.63
CA ILE A 11 3.60 -1.10 10.02
C ILE A 11 4.25 0.02 10.80
N VAL A 12 3.43 0.82 11.49
CA VAL A 12 3.87 1.71 12.56
C VAL A 12 3.70 0.94 13.87
N LEU A 13 4.80 0.43 14.41
CA LEU A 13 4.84 -0.25 15.69
C LEU A 13 5.04 0.80 16.80
N ILE A 14 4.09 0.90 17.73
CA ILE A 14 4.08 1.95 18.75
C ILE A 14 4.16 1.30 20.14
N ASP A 15 5.23 1.64 20.86
CA ASP A 15 5.40 1.34 22.27
C ASP A 15 4.68 2.39 23.11
N VAL A 16 3.69 1.95 23.89
CA VAL A 16 2.89 2.83 24.75
C VAL A 16 3.29 2.75 26.23
N ARG A 17 4.37 2.02 26.56
CA ARG A 17 4.95 1.97 27.91
C ARG A 17 5.51 3.32 28.33
N ASP A 18 5.81 3.44 29.62
CA ASP A 18 6.52 4.60 30.14
C ASP A 18 7.91 4.73 29.47
N ALA A 19 8.36 5.98 29.30
CA ALA A 19 9.62 6.28 28.59
C ALA A 19 10.84 5.57 29.20
N GLU A 20 10.85 5.35 30.52
CA GLU A 20 11.93 4.65 31.22
C GLU A 20 11.98 3.15 30.88
N GLU A 21 10.82 2.51 30.73
CA GLU A 21 10.73 1.11 30.32
C GLU A 21 11.20 0.95 28.87
N ALA A 22 10.78 1.86 27.98
CA ALA A 22 11.20 1.87 26.57
C ALA A 22 12.70 2.14 26.43
N GLN A 23 13.26 3.05 27.24
CA GLN A 23 14.69 3.38 27.25
C GLN A 23 15.56 2.22 27.77
N THR A 24 15.00 1.35 28.60
CA THR A 24 15.71 0.17 29.10
C THR A 24 15.82 -0.90 28.01
N ALA A 25 14.69 -1.23 27.37
CA ALA A 25 14.64 -2.14 26.24
C ALA A 25 13.32 -2.00 25.47
N HIS A 26 13.39 -2.08 24.14
CA HIS A 26 12.22 -1.93 23.25
C HIS A 26 12.32 -2.82 22.01
N ILE A 27 11.25 -2.89 21.21
CA ILE A 27 11.23 -3.73 20.00
C ILE A 27 11.93 -2.98 18.86
N GLU A 28 12.69 -3.69 18.04
CA GLU A 28 13.37 -3.08 16.90
C GLU A 28 12.40 -2.36 15.93
N ASN A 29 12.77 -1.14 15.52
CA ASN A 29 12.00 -0.28 14.62
C ASN A 29 10.62 0.17 15.14
N ASP A 30 10.41 0.17 16.45
CA ASP A 30 9.24 0.80 17.04
C ASP A 30 9.40 2.32 17.19
N VAL A 31 8.32 2.95 17.66
CA VAL A 31 8.29 4.34 18.09
C VAL A 31 7.71 4.40 19.49
N SER A 32 8.46 4.97 20.43
CA SER A 32 7.97 5.21 21.79
C SER A 32 7.05 6.42 21.80
N ILE A 33 5.78 6.18 22.14
CA ILE A 33 4.77 7.20 22.44
C ILE A 33 4.13 6.81 23.77
N PRO A 34 4.70 7.24 24.90
CA PRO A 34 4.21 6.85 26.21
C PRO A 34 2.75 7.19 26.44
N TRP A 35 2.06 6.34 27.21
CA TRP A 35 0.63 6.45 27.50
C TRP A 35 0.19 7.86 27.89
N ASN A 36 0.94 8.52 28.77
CA ASN A 36 0.61 9.84 29.34
C ASN A 36 0.58 10.98 28.30
N VAL A 37 1.26 10.83 27.16
CA VAL A 37 1.31 11.83 26.07
C VAL A 37 0.67 11.33 24.77
N PHE A 38 0.05 10.15 24.80
CA PHE A 38 -0.43 9.46 23.60
C PHE A 38 -1.54 10.25 22.89
N ILE A 39 -2.50 10.78 23.65
CA ILE A 39 -3.64 11.54 23.10
C ILE A 39 -3.17 12.80 22.36
N GLU A 40 -2.21 13.52 22.95
CA GLU A 40 -1.61 14.74 22.38
C GLU A 40 -0.76 14.45 21.13
N SER A 41 -0.33 13.20 20.97
CA SER A 41 0.49 12.77 19.84
C SER A 41 -0.32 12.46 18.58
N LYS A 42 -1.65 12.66 18.56
CA LYS A 42 -2.52 12.41 17.40
C LYS A 42 -1.99 12.96 16.09
N ASP A 43 -1.51 14.21 16.09
CA ASP A 43 -1.05 14.90 14.88
C ASP A 43 0.31 14.37 14.36
N LYS A 44 0.98 13.50 15.13
CA LYS A 44 2.21 12.82 14.72
C LYS A 44 1.95 11.52 13.95
N PHE A 45 0.71 11.02 13.94
CA PHE A 45 0.36 9.78 13.22
C PHE A 45 0.31 10.01 11.71
N PRO A 46 0.46 8.94 10.88
CA PRO A 46 0.46 9.06 9.44
C PRO A 46 -0.81 9.71 8.87
N THR A 47 -0.67 10.61 7.90
CA THR A 47 -1.83 11.16 7.19
C THR A 47 -2.59 10.08 6.40
N ASP A 48 -1.88 9.03 5.96
CA ASP A 48 -2.44 7.83 5.35
C ASP A 48 -3.22 6.97 6.36
N LYS A 49 -4.55 6.95 6.21
CA LYS A 49 -5.45 6.19 7.10
C LYS A 49 -5.44 4.68 6.86
N ASN A 50 -4.77 4.23 5.80
CA ASN A 50 -4.55 2.81 5.54
C ASN A 50 -3.28 2.28 6.20
N ALA A 51 -2.46 3.14 6.81
CA ALA A 51 -1.30 2.73 7.58
C ALA A 51 -1.69 1.67 8.62
N THR A 52 -0.92 0.58 8.70
CA THR A 52 -1.14 -0.44 9.73
C THR A 52 -0.50 0.03 11.02
N ILE A 53 -1.30 0.23 12.06
CA ILE A 53 -0.84 0.65 13.38
C ILE A 53 -0.86 -0.56 14.31
N VAL A 54 0.29 -0.88 14.91
CA VAL A 54 0.41 -1.94 15.92
C VAL A 54 0.76 -1.28 17.24
N LEU A 55 -0.11 -1.41 18.24
CA LEU A 55 0.12 -0.90 19.58
C LEU A 55 0.68 -2.00 20.47
N TYR A 56 1.64 -1.69 21.33
CA TYR A 56 2.06 -2.61 22.37
C TYR A 56 2.43 -1.88 23.65
N GLY A 57 2.03 -2.45 24.80
CA GLY A 57 2.50 -2.03 26.11
C GLY A 57 3.37 -3.12 26.74
N LYS A 58 3.50 -3.09 28.06
CA LYS A 58 4.17 -4.16 28.81
C LYS A 58 3.51 -5.52 28.58
N ASN A 59 2.20 -5.49 28.46
CA ASN A 59 1.31 -6.58 28.05
C ASN A 59 0.23 -6.01 27.12
N SER A 60 -0.77 -6.82 26.74
CA SER A 60 -1.82 -6.37 25.80
C SER A 60 -2.73 -5.25 26.34
N LYS A 61 -2.79 -5.01 27.66
CA LYS A 61 -3.80 -4.12 28.28
C LYS A 61 -3.70 -2.67 27.78
N ASP A 62 -2.49 -2.10 27.79
CA ASP A 62 -2.29 -0.70 27.43
C ASP A 62 -2.61 -0.48 25.93
N GLY A 63 -2.12 -1.37 25.06
CA GLY A 63 -2.48 -1.33 23.64
C GLY A 63 -4.00 -1.46 23.40
N LEU A 64 -4.67 -2.38 24.12
CA LEU A 64 -6.12 -2.59 24.00
C LEU A 64 -6.93 -1.38 24.48
N ALA A 65 -6.46 -0.67 25.50
CA ALA A 65 -7.14 0.51 26.01
C ALA A 65 -7.04 1.72 25.05
N LEU A 66 -5.97 1.81 24.24
CA LEU A 66 -5.82 2.86 23.22
C LEU A 66 -6.39 2.47 21.85
N TYR A 67 -6.60 1.18 21.59
CA TYR A 67 -7.19 0.67 20.35
C TYR A 67 -8.44 1.45 19.87
N PRO A 68 -9.49 1.65 20.68
CA PRO A 68 -10.69 2.35 20.22
C PRO A 68 -10.42 3.84 19.92
N LEU A 69 -9.49 4.47 20.64
CA LEU A 69 -9.11 5.87 20.41
C LEU A 69 -8.45 6.03 19.03
N VAL A 70 -7.47 5.18 18.72
CA VAL A 70 -6.76 5.23 17.42
C VAL A 70 -7.72 4.93 16.27
N ARG A 71 -8.66 3.99 16.45
CA ARG A 71 -9.73 3.76 15.47
C ARG A 71 -10.66 4.97 15.33
N GLY A 72 -10.98 5.65 16.42
CA GLY A 72 -11.73 6.90 16.42
C GLY A 72 -11.04 8.04 15.66
N TRP A 73 -9.73 7.96 15.44
CA TRP A 73 -8.97 8.90 14.59
C TRP A 73 -8.96 8.54 13.09
N GLY A 74 -9.70 7.49 12.69
CA GLY A 74 -9.89 7.08 11.30
C GLY A 74 -8.95 5.99 10.81
N TYR A 75 -8.02 5.50 11.64
CA TYR A 75 -7.18 4.35 11.26
C TYR A 75 -7.99 3.07 11.44
N LEU A 76 -8.24 2.34 10.34
CA LEU A 76 -9.02 1.10 10.40
C LEU A 76 -8.14 -0.13 10.60
N ASN A 77 -6.87 -0.05 10.18
CA ASN A 77 -5.89 -1.12 10.29
C ASN A 77 -5.11 -1.02 11.61
N VAL A 78 -5.81 -1.09 12.74
CA VAL A 78 -5.20 -1.06 14.08
C VAL A 78 -5.21 -2.46 14.67
N THR A 79 -4.11 -2.87 15.30
CA THR A 79 -4.02 -4.10 16.08
C THR A 79 -3.15 -3.90 17.33
N VAL A 80 -3.21 -4.85 18.26
CA VAL A 80 -2.41 -4.86 19.49
C VAL A 80 -1.50 -6.08 19.47
N LEU A 81 -0.22 -5.88 19.78
CA LEU A 81 0.73 -6.99 19.92
C LEU A 81 0.35 -7.86 21.12
N GLU A 82 -0.05 -9.10 20.84
CA GLU A 82 -0.51 -10.02 21.88
C GLU A 82 0.60 -10.36 22.88
N GLY A 83 0.28 -10.21 24.16
CA GLY A 83 1.21 -10.42 25.27
C GLY A 83 2.22 -9.29 25.47
N GLY A 84 2.24 -8.28 24.59
CA GLY A 84 3.09 -7.10 24.65
C GLY A 84 4.59 -7.42 24.71
N PHE A 85 5.36 -6.48 25.25
CA PHE A 85 6.82 -6.59 25.35
C PHE A 85 7.28 -7.81 26.15
N ASN A 86 6.60 -8.13 27.25
CA ASN A 86 6.96 -9.27 28.10
C ASN A 86 6.93 -10.58 27.33
N ASN A 87 5.88 -10.81 26.54
CA ASN A 87 5.78 -12.01 25.71
C ASN A 87 6.81 -12.01 24.58
N TRP A 88 7.04 -10.86 23.94
CA TRP A 88 8.09 -10.70 22.91
C TRP A 88 9.47 -11.10 23.44
N GLN A 89 9.84 -10.57 24.60
CA GLN A 89 11.11 -10.86 25.27
C GLN A 89 11.20 -12.32 25.74
N ALA A 90 10.12 -12.87 26.32
CA ALA A 90 10.10 -14.27 26.78
C ALA A 90 10.30 -15.28 25.64
N ASN A 91 9.92 -14.91 24.41
CA ASN A 91 10.15 -15.71 23.21
C ASN A 91 11.53 -15.49 22.57
N GLY A 92 12.41 -14.68 23.19
CA GLY A 92 13.76 -14.41 22.69
C GLY A 92 13.79 -13.66 21.36
N LEU A 93 12.72 -12.91 21.04
CA LEU A 93 12.66 -12.11 19.83
C LEU A 93 13.56 -10.87 19.93
N PRO A 94 14.03 -10.30 18.81
CA PRO A 94 14.97 -9.18 18.81
C PRO A 94 14.47 -7.97 19.60
N ILE A 95 15.34 -7.42 20.45
CA ILE A 95 15.12 -6.18 21.20
C ILE A 95 16.30 -5.23 20.98
N GLN A 96 16.05 -3.94 21.19
CA GLN A 96 17.06 -2.90 21.25
C GLN A 96 17.21 -2.42 22.69
N ASN A 97 18.43 -2.02 23.06
CA ASN A 97 18.76 -1.44 24.37
C ASN A 97 19.41 -0.05 24.21
N ASP A 98 19.02 0.67 23.15
CA ASP A 98 19.46 2.02 22.85
C ASP A 98 18.31 3.02 23.07
N THR A 99 18.47 4.26 22.59
CA THR A 99 17.43 5.28 22.71
C THR A 99 16.32 5.03 21.67
N PRO A 100 15.07 4.79 22.10
CA PRO A 100 13.98 4.51 21.17
C PRO A 100 13.66 5.74 20.32
N ALA A 101 13.18 5.49 19.09
CA ALA A 101 12.67 6.56 18.26
C ALA A 101 11.40 7.16 18.87
N THR A 102 11.25 8.49 18.80
CA THR A 102 10.05 9.19 19.30
C THR A 102 9.25 9.87 18.19
N THR A 103 9.60 9.58 16.94
CA THR A 103 8.98 10.16 15.74
C THR A 103 8.56 9.06 14.79
N ILE A 104 7.28 9.07 14.41
CA ILE A 104 6.75 8.15 13.40
C ILE A 104 7.33 8.54 12.03
N THR A 105 8.21 7.68 11.51
CA THR A 105 8.66 7.76 10.12
C THR A 105 7.85 6.77 9.31
N TYR A 106 6.81 7.26 8.64
CA TYR A 106 5.96 6.43 7.77
C TYR A 106 6.14 6.85 6.32
N VAL A 107 6.54 5.89 5.49
CA VAL A 107 6.52 6.03 4.04
C VAL A 107 5.37 5.15 3.53
N PRO A 108 4.32 5.73 2.91
CA PRO A 108 3.26 4.94 2.31
C PRO A 108 3.86 3.89 1.36
N PHE A 109 3.55 2.61 1.61
CA PHE A 109 4.00 1.55 0.72
C PHE A 109 3.24 1.67 -0.60
N GLN A 110 3.92 2.15 -1.64
CA GLN A 110 3.41 2.10 -2.99
C GLN A 110 3.82 0.78 -3.62
N LYS A 111 2.84 -0.02 -4.03
CA LYS A 111 3.13 -1.22 -4.83
C LYS A 111 3.89 -0.77 -6.09
N PRO A 112 5.00 -1.44 -6.45
CA PRO A 112 5.75 -1.08 -7.65
C PRO A 112 4.82 -1.08 -8.87
N GLY A 113 4.87 -0.03 -9.69
CA GLY A 113 4.11 0.04 -10.94
C GLY A 113 2.71 0.66 -10.84
N VAL A 114 2.23 1.02 -9.64
CA VAL A 114 0.96 1.75 -9.52
C VAL A 114 1.05 3.10 -10.23
N LEU A 115 0.08 3.37 -11.10
CA LEU A 115 -0.04 4.64 -11.81
C LEU A 115 -0.68 5.71 -10.94
N ASN A 116 -0.22 6.95 -11.10
CA ASN A 116 -0.98 8.11 -10.64
C ASN A 116 -2.29 8.20 -11.46
N ILE A 117 -3.42 8.38 -10.78
CA ILE A 117 -4.75 8.47 -11.41
C ILE A 117 -4.81 9.63 -12.42
N GLU A 118 -4.16 10.76 -12.14
CA GLU A 118 -4.13 11.91 -13.04
C GLU A 118 -3.37 11.61 -14.32
N ASP A 119 -2.25 10.88 -14.22
CA ASP A 119 -1.48 10.42 -15.38
C ASP A 119 -2.29 9.43 -16.22
N PHE A 120 -3.03 8.52 -15.58
CA PHE A 120 -3.93 7.60 -16.28
C PHE A 120 -5.04 8.36 -17.02
N ILE A 121 -5.73 9.30 -16.35
CA ILE A 121 -6.80 10.12 -16.97
C ILE A 121 -6.24 10.92 -18.15
N LYS A 122 -5.04 11.49 -18.00
CA LYS A 122 -4.37 12.23 -19.07
C LYS A 122 -4.06 11.33 -20.26
N ALA A 123 -3.56 10.11 -20.02
CA ALA A 123 -3.31 9.12 -21.07
C ALA A 123 -4.59 8.75 -21.83
N VAL A 124 -5.71 8.55 -21.13
CA VAL A 124 -7.00 8.23 -21.76
C VAL A 124 -7.55 9.37 -22.62
N LYS A 125 -7.35 10.62 -22.20
CA LYS A 125 -7.87 11.81 -22.92
C LYS A 125 -7.02 12.24 -24.12
N THR A 126 -5.80 11.73 -24.27
CA THR A 126 -4.85 12.23 -25.27
C THR A 126 -5.03 11.50 -26.61
N THR A 127 -5.32 12.24 -27.69
CA THR A 127 -5.52 11.69 -29.04
C THR A 127 -4.25 11.13 -29.68
N VAL A 128 -3.08 11.66 -29.32
CA VAL A 128 -1.76 11.15 -29.73
C VAL A 128 -1.05 10.59 -28.50
N SER A 129 -1.49 9.42 -28.04
CA SER A 129 -0.96 8.81 -26.83
C SER A 129 0.41 8.15 -27.08
N SER A 130 1.39 8.51 -26.25
CA SER A 130 2.69 7.83 -26.14
C SER A 130 2.63 6.54 -25.32
N VAL A 131 1.45 6.19 -24.80
CA VAL A 131 1.24 4.98 -24.00
C VAL A 131 0.24 4.04 -24.66
N ILE A 132 0.32 2.75 -24.33
CA ILE A 132 -0.66 1.73 -24.67
C ILE A 132 -1.59 1.58 -23.47
N LEU A 133 -2.89 1.82 -23.67
CA LEU A 133 -3.89 1.41 -22.70
C LEU A 133 -4.18 -0.07 -22.91
N LEU A 134 -3.98 -0.89 -21.88
CA LEU A 134 -4.18 -2.34 -21.95
C LEU A 134 -5.33 -2.74 -21.01
N ASP A 135 -6.45 -3.12 -21.60
CA ASP A 135 -7.59 -3.72 -20.90
C ASP A 135 -7.31 -5.21 -20.70
N VAL A 136 -7.19 -5.65 -19.44
CA VAL A 136 -6.91 -7.05 -19.10
C VAL A 136 -8.11 -7.75 -18.44
N ARG A 137 -9.31 -7.21 -18.66
CA ARG A 137 -10.57 -7.83 -18.28
C ARG A 137 -10.91 -9.00 -19.21
N SER A 138 -11.94 -9.77 -18.87
CA SER A 138 -12.40 -10.85 -19.75
C SER A 138 -13.05 -10.29 -21.01
N ASP A 139 -13.18 -11.12 -22.04
CA ASP A 139 -13.82 -10.71 -23.28
C ASP A 139 -15.26 -10.26 -23.07
N GLU A 140 -16.02 -10.89 -22.17
CA GLU A 140 -17.39 -10.49 -21.86
C GLU A 140 -17.47 -9.07 -21.28
N GLU A 141 -16.56 -8.72 -20.36
CA GLU A 141 -16.48 -7.36 -19.81
C GLU A 141 -16.05 -6.32 -20.84
N VAL A 142 -15.27 -6.73 -21.85
CA VAL A 142 -14.86 -5.87 -22.96
C VAL A 142 -16.00 -5.66 -23.96
N GLU A 143 -16.81 -6.70 -24.22
CA GLU A 143 -18.03 -6.64 -25.02
C GLU A 143 -19.08 -5.70 -24.39
N GLU A 144 -19.13 -5.64 -23.06
CA GLU A 144 -19.95 -4.68 -22.31
C GLU A 144 -19.43 -3.23 -22.35
N GLY A 145 -18.24 -3.02 -22.90
CA GLY A 145 -17.63 -1.71 -23.11
C GLY A 145 -16.20 -1.65 -22.59
N LYS A 146 -15.34 -0.92 -23.29
CA LYS A 146 -13.94 -0.66 -22.90
C LYS A 146 -13.58 0.80 -23.13
N ILE A 147 -12.50 1.26 -22.50
CA ILE A 147 -11.97 2.60 -22.77
C ILE A 147 -11.58 2.68 -24.25
N SER A 148 -12.03 3.74 -24.92
CA SER A 148 -11.76 3.95 -26.34
C SER A 148 -10.26 3.96 -26.63
N GLY A 149 -9.84 3.22 -27.66
CA GLY A 149 -8.43 3.08 -28.04
C GLY A 149 -7.62 2.09 -27.20
N ALA A 150 -8.20 1.41 -26.21
CA ALA A 150 -7.51 0.38 -25.45
C ALA A 150 -7.31 -0.91 -26.27
N LEU A 151 -6.12 -1.49 -26.18
CA LEU A 151 -5.82 -2.86 -26.58
C LEU A 151 -6.43 -3.80 -25.53
N ALA A 152 -7.19 -4.80 -25.96
CA ALA A 152 -7.82 -5.76 -25.05
C ALA A 152 -7.14 -7.11 -25.18
N ILE A 153 -6.55 -7.58 -24.08
CA ILE A 153 -5.93 -8.90 -23.96
C ILE A 153 -6.22 -9.38 -22.53
N PRO A 154 -7.11 -10.37 -22.33
CA PRO A 154 -7.38 -10.95 -21.02
C PRO A 154 -6.09 -11.37 -20.30
N VAL A 155 -6.03 -11.16 -18.99
CA VAL A 155 -4.78 -11.36 -18.21
C VAL A 155 -4.25 -12.80 -18.29
N ASP A 156 -5.15 -13.77 -18.42
CA ASP A 156 -4.86 -15.19 -18.57
C ASP A 156 -4.27 -15.54 -19.95
N GLU A 157 -4.62 -14.79 -20.98
CA GLU A 157 -4.06 -14.94 -22.33
C GLU A 157 -2.79 -14.08 -22.55
N LEU A 158 -2.55 -13.09 -21.69
CA LEU A 158 -1.52 -12.07 -21.90
C LEU A 158 -0.12 -12.65 -22.09
N THR A 159 0.21 -13.78 -21.46
CA THR A 159 1.53 -14.40 -21.62
C THR A 159 1.73 -14.96 -23.04
N GLU A 160 0.69 -15.58 -23.60
CA GLU A 160 0.73 -16.18 -24.94
C GLU A 160 0.62 -15.11 -26.03
N ARG A 161 -0.17 -14.06 -25.76
CA ARG A 161 -0.45 -12.94 -26.66
C ARG A 161 0.47 -11.74 -26.47
N ILE A 162 1.55 -11.90 -25.71
CA ILE A 162 2.43 -10.77 -25.34
C ILE A 162 3.08 -10.07 -26.55
N GLY A 163 3.24 -10.80 -27.67
CA GLY A 163 3.74 -10.25 -28.93
C GLY A 163 2.84 -9.19 -29.57
N GLU A 164 1.56 -9.13 -29.19
CA GLU A 164 0.63 -8.08 -29.64
C GLU A 164 0.89 -6.73 -28.95
N VAL A 165 1.57 -6.75 -27.80
CA VAL A 165 1.90 -5.53 -27.05
C VAL A 165 3.23 -4.96 -27.56
N SER A 166 3.19 -3.74 -28.09
CA SER A 166 4.40 -3.04 -28.56
C SER A 166 5.32 -2.68 -27.39
N ARG A 167 6.63 -2.80 -27.63
CA ARG A 167 7.71 -2.50 -26.67
C ARG A 167 8.17 -1.04 -26.71
N ASP A 168 7.77 -0.29 -27.73
CA ASP A 168 8.27 1.08 -27.98
C ASP A 168 7.53 2.13 -27.14
N LYS A 169 6.44 1.72 -26.48
CA LYS A 169 5.58 2.58 -25.69
C LYS A 169 5.42 2.00 -24.29
N ARG A 170 5.24 2.89 -23.32
CA ARG A 170 4.87 2.51 -21.95
C ARG A 170 3.45 1.96 -21.93
N ILE A 171 3.20 0.93 -21.13
CA ILE A 171 1.90 0.25 -21.05
C ILE A 171 1.20 0.63 -19.75
N TYR A 172 -0.06 1.04 -19.85
CA TYR A 172 -0.94 1.33 -18.72
C TYR A 172 -2.02 0.26 -18.69
N ALA A 173 -1.81 -0.76 -17.85
CA ALA A 173 -2.76 -1.84 -17.65
C ALA A 173 -3.90 -1.41 -16.73
N TYR A 174 -5.13 -1.79 -17.06
CA TYR A 174 -6.28 -1.58 -16.19
C TYR A 174 -7.22 -2.79 -16.20
N CYS A 175 -8.00 -2.90 -15.14
CA CYS A 175 -9.13 -3.81 -15.05
C CYS A 175 -10.21 -3.18 -14.16
N SER A 176 -11.20 -3.94 -13.73
CA SER A 176 -12.36 -3.43 -12.96
C SER A 176 -12.01 -3.06 -11.52
N ALA A 177 -11.03 -3.72 -10.89
CA ALA A 177 -10.71 -3.56 -9.46
C ALA A 177 -9.20 -3.49 -9.14
N GLY A 178 -8.34 -3.35 -10.16
CA GLY A 178 -6.88 -3.28 -10.03
C GLY A 178 -6.13 -4.62 -9.88
N ILE A 179 -6.78 -5.70 -9.42
CA ILE A 179 -6.09 -6.99 -9.15
C ILE A 179 -5.49 -7.61 -10.42
N ARG A 180 -6.29 -7.73 -11.49
CA ARG A 180 -5.82 -8.29 -12.78
C ARG A 180 -4.82 -7.36 -13.45
N ALA A 181 -4.97 -6.05 -13.27
CA ALA A 181 -4.02 -5.06 -13.76
C ALA A 181 -2.65 -5.19 -13.09
N GLU A 182 -2.61 -5.48 -11.78
CA GLU A 182 -1.38 -5.79 -11.05
C GLU A 182 -0.72 -7.07 -11.58
N MET A 183 -1.51 -8.14 -11.81
CA MET A 183 -1.00 -9.38 -12.42
C MET A 183 -0.41 -9.13 -13.81
N ALA A 184 -1.10 -8.37 -14.65
CA ALA A 184 -0.62 -7.99 -15.98
C ALA A 184 0.69 -7.19 -15.91
N TYR A 185 0.79 -6.23 -14.98
CA TYR A 185 2.03 -5.51 -14.74
C TYR A 185 3.18 -6.47 -14.41
N LEU A 186 2.99 -7.46 -13.54
CA LEU A 186 4.04 -8.43 -13.21
C LEU A 186 4.47 -9.26 -14.43
N ILE A 187 3.53 -9.71 -15.25
CA ILE A 187 3.80 -10.44 -16.51
C ILE A 187 4.63 -9.58 -17.47
N LEU A 188 4.20 -8.32 -17.67
CA LEU A 188 4.85 -7.36 -18.56
C LEU A 188 6.27 -7.01 -18.07
N LYS A 189 6.44 -6.71 -16.78
CA LYS A 189 7.75 -6.41 -16.19
C LYS A 189 8.71 -7.58 -16.30
N LYS A 190 8.25 -8.80 -16.00
CA LYS A 190 9.06 -10.03 -16.16
C LYS A 190 9.52 -10.21 -17.61
N SER A 191 8.72 -9.76 -18.57
CA SER A 191 9.00 -9.87 -20.00
C SER A 191 9.78 -8.68 -20.58
N GLY A 192 10.22 -7.75 -19.73
CA GLY A 192 11.08 -6.62 -20.08
C GLY A 192 10.36 -5.37 -20.59
N TYR A 193 9.04 -5.27 -20.40
CA TYR A 193 8.27 -4.10 -20.81
C TYR A 193 8.37 -2.95 -19.78
N ASP A 194 8.21 -1.71 -20.27
CA ASP A 194 7.90 -0.56 -19.41
C ASP A 194 6.39 -0.50 -19.20
N ALA A 195 5.94 -0.82 -17.99
CA ALA A 195 4.53 -0.95 -17.67
C ALA A 195 4.23 -0.32 -16.30
N GLY A 196 3.00 0.17 -16.16
CA GLY A 196 2.35 0.44 -14.89
C GLY A 196 0.89 -0.01 -14.95
N TYR A 197 0.22 -0.01 -13.80
CA TYR A 197 -1.17 -0.43 -13.70
C TYR A 197 -2.00 0.49 -12.81
N LEU A 198 -3.31 0.55 -13.08
CA LEU A 198 -4.26 1.30 -12.27
C LEU A 198 -4.74 0.44 -11.08
N ASP A 199 -4.39 0.82 -9.84
CA ASP A 199 -4.93 0.23 -8.61
C ASP A 199 -6.14 1.02 -8.12
N ALA A 200 -7.25 0.89 -8.83
CA ALA A 200 -8.52 1.54 -8.48
C ALA A 200 -9.70 0.68 -8.95
N GLU A 201 -10.89 1.01 -8.45
CA GLU A 201 -12.13 0.52 -9.06
C GLU A 201 -12.46 1.35 -10.29
N LEU A 202 -12.83 0.68 -11.38
CA LEU A 202 -13.10 1.29 -12.67
C LEU A 202 -14.42 0.75 -13.22
N PHE A 203 -15.38 1.64 -13.40
CA PHE A 203 -16.64 1.35 -14.08
C PHE A 203 -16.55 1.89 -15.50
N ILE A 204 -16.89 1.09 -16.49
CA ILE A 204 -16.88 1.47 -17.90
C ILE A 204 -18.26 1.21 -18.47
N THR A 205 -18.79 2.14 -19.25
CA THR A 205 -20.09 2.00 -19.94
C THR A 205 -19.89 1.42 -21.34
N ARG A 206 -20.98 0.96 -21.96
CA ARG A 206 -20.98 0.54 -23.37
C ARG A 206 -20.51 1.62 -24.35
N SER A 207 -20.65 2.90 -24.01
CA SER A 207 -20.16 4.02 -24.84
C SER A 207 -18.65 4.28 -24.68
N GLY A 208 -17.98 3.56 -23.78
CA GLY A 208 -16.57 3.75 -23.45
C GLY A 208 -16.30 4.90 -22.47
N GLU A 209 -17.34 5.48 -21.88
CA GLU A 209 -17.20 6.40 -20.74
C GLU A 209 -16.78 5.61 -19.51
N TYR A 210 -16.01 6.24 -18.62
CA TYR A 210 -15.49 5.56 -17.44
C TYR A 210 -15.54 6.43 -16.18
N ARG A 211 -15.61 5.76 -15.02
CA ARG A 211 -15.55 6.38 -13.70
C ARG A 211 -14.58 5.60 -12.82
N ILE A 212 -13.61 6.32 -12.25
CA ILE A 212 -12.64 5.78 -11.29
C ILE A 212 -13.14 6.03 -9.87
N ILE A 213 -13.18 4.99 -9.05
CA ILE A 213 -13.44 5.08 -7.60
C ILE A 213 -12.13 4.76 -6.87
N ARG A 214 -11.68 5.70 -6.03
CA ARG A 214 -10.47 5.56 -5.22
C ARG A 214 -10.75 4.60 -4.06
N LYS A 215 -9.80 3.71 -3.79
CA LYS A 215 -9.77 2.86 -2.60
C LYS A 215 -9.22 3.63 -1.41
#